data_AF-A0A0A1FFA8-F1
#
_entry.id   AF-A0A0A1FFA8-F1
#
_cell.length_a   1.000
_cell.length_b   1.000
_cell.length_c   1.000
_cell.angle_alpha   90.00
_cell.angle_beta   90.00
_cell.angle_gamma   90.00
#
_symmetry.space_group_name_H-M   'P 1'
#
loop_
_entity.id
_entity.type
_entity.pdbx_description
1 polymer ?
#
loop_
_entity_poly.entity_id
_entity_poly.type
_entity_poly.pdbx_seq_one_letter_code
_entity_poly.pdbx_strand_id
1 'polypeptide(L)'
;MVLFFNLAHADNQANQPGTVFQDCTDGCPKMVWLPTGSFSMGSEASETGRFGNEGPVHTVTIAYQLAVGQSDITRGEFAQFVKETGYNADSDCYA
;
A
#
# COMPACT_ATOMS: atom_id res chain seq x y z
N MET A 1 -42.97 -14.92 -17.63
CA MET A 1 -41.50 -14.96 -17.83
C MET A 1 -40.96 -13.59 -17.45
N VAL A 2 -40.59 -13.41 -16.18
CA VAL A 2 -39.89 -12.21 -15.72
C VAL A 2 -38.46 -12.65 -15.47
N LEU A 3 -37.58 -12.37 -16.42
CA LEU A 3 -36.15 -12.57 -16.22
C LEU A 3 -35.63 -11.36 -15.44
N PHE A 4 -35.46 -11.53 -14.14
CA PHE A 4 -34.65 -10.61 -13.34
C PHE A 4 -33.19 -10.82 -13.74
N PHE A 5 -32.64 -9.89 -14.51
CA PHE A 5 -31.19 -9.74 -14.62
C PHE A 5 -30.68 -9.23 -13.27
N ASN A 6 -30.22 -10.12 -12.41
CA ASN A 6 -29.32 -9.74 -11.34
C ASN A 6 -28.00 -9.32 -12.00
N LEU A 7 -27.82 -8.01 -12.16
CA LEU A 7 -26.49 -7.43 -12.33
C LEU A 7 -25.68 -7.85 -11.10
N ALA A 8 -24.64 -8.63 -11.34
CA ALA A 8 -23.67 -9.00 -10.32
C ALA A 8 -23.11 -7.72 -9.69
N HIS A 9 -23.32 -7.55 -8.39
CA HIS A 9 -22.59 -6.57 -7.59
C HIS A 9 -21.20 -7.14 -7.30
N ALA A 10 -20.31 -7.12 -8.28
CA ALA A 10 -18.91 -7.40 -8.06
C ALA A 10 -18.19 -6.10 -7.70
N ASP A 11 -18.40 -5.58 -6.50
CA ASP A 11 -17.57 -4.46 -6.00
C ASP A 11 -17.47 -4.30 -4.48
N ASN A 12 -18.10 -5.16 -3.67
CA ASN A 12 -18.00 -5.05 -2.21
C ASN A 12 -16.84 -5.85 -1.60
N GLN A 13 -16.01 -6.54 -2.39
CA GLN A 13 -14.83 -7.25 -1.89
C GLN A 13 -13.49 -6.60 -2.25
N ALA A 14 -13.46 -5.70 -3.25
CA ALA A 14 -12.21 -5.19 -3.79
C ALA A 14 -11.38 -4.41 -2.75
N ASN A 15 -12.04 -3.75 -1.80
CA ASN A 15 -11.41 -2.82 -0.84
C ASN A 15 -11.57 -3.24 0.63
N GLN A 16 -11.72 -4.54 0.90
CA GLN A 16 -11.84 -5.02 2.27
C GLN A 16 -10.48 -5.04 2.98
N PRO A 17 -10.37 -4.61 4.25
CA PRO A 17 -9.11 -4.64 4.98
C PRO A 17 -8.45 -6.03 4.95
N GLY A 18 -7.16 -6.07 4.62
CA GLY A 18 -6.38 -7.30 4.48
C GLY A 18 -6.48 -7.99 3.11
N THR A 19 -7.38 -7.55 2.22
CA THR A 19 -7.41 -8.05 0.84
C THR A 19 -6.22 -7.51 0.06
N VAL A 20 -5.59 -8.39 -0.73
CA VAL A 20 -4.45 -8.09 -1.59
C VAL A 20 -4.89 -8.00 -3.04
N PHE A 21 -4.41 -6.98 -3.76
CA PHE A 21 -4.65 -6.79 -5.18
C PHE A 21 -3.38 -6.33 -5.90
N GLN A 22 -3.43 -6.31 -7.24
CA GLN A 22 -2.36 -5.86 -8.11
C GLN A 22 -2.99 -5.25 -9.36
N ASP A 23 -2.50 -4.10 -9.82
CA ASP A 23 -3.12 -3.33 -10.92
C ASP A 23 -2.80 -3.87 -12.32
N CYS A 24 -1.75 -4.69 -12.45
CA CYS A 24 -1.36 -5.30 -13.71
C CYS A 24 -0.91 -6.76 -13.52
N THR A 25 -0.95 -7.54 -14.60
CA THR A 25 -0.65 -8.98 -14.57
C THR A 25 0.79 -9.27 -14.10
N ASP A 26 1.76 -8.47 -14.55
CA ASP A 26 3.18 -8.65 -14.25
C ASP A 26 3.87 -7.31 -13.99
N GLY A 27 4.74 -7.25 -12.98
CA GLY A 27 5.61 -6.10 -12.71
C GLY A 27 5.03 -5.00 -11.83
N CYS A 28 3.74 -5.04 -11.48
CA CYS A 28 3.15 -4.14 -10.50
C CYS A 28 3.30 -4.68 -9.08
N PRO A 29 3.53 -3.82 -8.08
CA PRO A 29 3.55 -4.22 -6.68
C PRO A 29 2.21 -4.78 -6.21
N LYS A 30 2.28 -5.76 -5.30
CA LYS A 30 1.11 -6.20 -4.54
C LYS A 30 0.75 -5.16 -3.50
N MET A 31 -0.51 -4.76 -3.50
CA MET A 31 -1.06 -3.77 -2.59
C MET A 31 -2.03 -4.44 -1.61
N VAL A 32 -2.07 -3.98 -0.37
CA VAL A 32 -2.99 -4.46 0.66
C VAL A 32 -3.83 -3.32 1.21
N TRP A 33 -5.14 -3.53 1.32
CA TRP A 33 -6.04 -2.56 1.93
C TRP A 33 -5.90 -2.52 3.44
N LEU A 34 -5.75 -1.32 4.00
CA LEU A 34 -5.72 -1.08 5.45
C LEU A 34 -7.12 -0.76 5.98
N PRO A 35 -7.42 -1.10 7.24
CA PRO A 35 -8.63 -0.62 7.89
C PRO A 35 -8.56 0.89 8.11
N THR A 36 -9.68 1.59 7.93
CA THR A 36 -9.84 2.96 8.42
C THR A 36 -9.83 2.96 9.95
N GLY A 37 -9.26 3.99 10.55
CA GLY A 37 -9.26 4.09 12.01
C GLY A 37 -8.26 5.10 12.53
N SER A 38 -7.98 4.99 13.82
CA SER A 38 -7.03 5.84 14.53
C SER A 38 -5.99 4.98 15.24
N PHE A 39 -4.77 5.48 15.29
CA PHE A 39 -3.67 4.86 16.03
C PHE A 39 -2.79 5.93 16.69
N SER A 40 -1.99 5.51 17.68
CA SER A 40 -1.00 6.38 18.32
C SER A 40 0.30 6.31 17.53
N MET A 41 0.74 7.44 16.97
CA MET A 41 1.98 7.55 16.19
C MET A 41 3.09 8.24 16.99
N GLY A 42 4.30 7.69 16.89
CA GLY A 42 5.49 8.15 17.62
C GLY A 42 5.92 7.14 18.70
N SER A 43 7.10 7.38 19.27
CA SER A 43 7.67 6.57 20.36
C SER A 43 7.54 7.29 21.71
N GLU A 44 7.31 6.51 22.76
CA GLU A 44 7.18 7.03 24.13
C GLU A 44 8.48 7.71 24.59
N ALA A 45 8.36 8.70 25.47
CA ALA A 45 9.52 9.43 25.97
C ALA A 45 10.52 8.55 26.74
N SER A 46 10.04 7.42 27.29
CA SER A 46 10.84 6.44 28.02
C SER A 46 11.37 5.28 27.15
N GLU A 47 11.10 5.28 25.84
CA GLU A 47 11.53 4.20 24.96
C GLU A 47 13.04 4.24 24.72
N THR A 48 13.73 3.14 25.03
CA THR A 48 15.18 3.02 24.84
C THR A 48 15.52 3.06 23.35
N GLY A 49 16.41 3.97 22.95
CA GLY A 49 16.90 4.08 21.57
C GLY A 49 16.13 5.07 20.70
N ARG A 50 15.06 5.71 21.23
CA ARG A 50 14.31 6.76 20.54
C ARG A 50 15.20 7.96 20.19
N PHE A 51 15.08 8.45 18.96
CA PHE A 51 15.62 9.73 18.50
C PHE A 51 14.73 10.91 18.87
N GLY A 52 15.31 12.11 19.00
CA GLY A 52 14.61 13.30 19.47
C GLY A 52 13.35 13.67 18.67
N ASN A 53 13.32 13.33 17.37
CA ASN A 53 12.26 13.66 16.42
C ASN A 53 11.11 12.63 16.34
N GLU A 54 11.11 11.57 17.16
CA GLU A 54 10.10 10.50 17.07
C GLU A 54 8.84 10.75 17.91
N GLY A 55 8.55 11.98 18.33
CA GLY A 55 7.43 12.26 19.23
C GLY A 55 7.07 13.74 19.29
N PRO A 56 6.12 14.13 20.17
CA PRO A 56 5.42 13.27 21.12
C PRO A 56 4.49 12.24 20.44
N VAL A 57 4.12 11.20 21.17
CA VAL A 57 3.04 10.29 20.76
C VAL A 57 1.75 11.09 20.58
N HIS A 58 1.12 10.97 19.43
CA HIS A 58 -0.15 11.65 19.13
C HIS A 58 -1.07 10.77 18.30
N THR A 59 -2.38 11.01 18.41
CA THR A 59 -3.39 10.25 17.64
C THR A 59 -3.41 10.72 16.18
N VAL A 60 -3.24 9.77 15.26
CA VAL A 60 -3.43 9.95 13.83
C VAL A 60 -4.67 9.19 13.39
N THR A 61 -5.51 9.82 12.58
CA THR A 61 -6.74 9.22 12.05
C THR A 61 -6.69 9.14 10.53
N ILE A 62 -6.84 7.94 9.99
CA ILE A 62 -7.00 7.68 8.56
C ILE A 62 -8.47 7.32 8.33
N ALA A 63 -9.26 8.33 7.96
CA ALA A 63 -10.72 8.23 7.82
C ALA A 63 -11.17 7.81 6.40
N TYR A 64 -10.25 7.38 5.55
CA TYR A 64 -10.48 7.02 4.16
C TYR A 64 -9.81 5.69 3.83
N GLN A 65 -10.32 5.01 2.81
CA GLN A 65 -9.73 3.76 2.34
C GLN A 65 -8.33 4.02 1.79
N LEU A 66 -7.35 3.25 2.27
CA LEU A 66 -5.96 3.36 1.88
C LEU A 66 -5.39 1.97 1.61
N ALA A 67 -4.74 1.81 0.47
CA ALA A 67 -3.93 0.64 0.17
C ALA A 67 -2.44 1.02 0.24
N VAL A 68 -1.62 0.12 0.74
CA VAL A 68 -0.16 0.28 0.82
C VAL A 68 0.54 -0.91 0.17
N GLY A 69 1.77 -0.72 -0.30
CA GLY A 69 2.60 -1.83 -0.77
C GLY A 69 2.72 -2.88 0.34
N GLN A 70 2.44 -4.13 0.00
CA GLN A 70 2.55 -5.24 0.94
C GLN A 70 4.01 -5.48 1.35
N SER A 71 4.93 -5.15 0.46
CA SER A 71 6.37 -5.14 0.67
C SER A 71 6.97 -3.83 0.15
N ASP A 72 8.24 -3.61 0.46
CA ASP A 72 9.05 -2.63 -0.26
C ASP A 72 9.09 -2.98 -1.76
N ILE A 73 9.35 -1.95 -2.58
CA ILE A 73 9.53 -2.12 -4.03
C ILE A 73 10.74 -3.01 -4.27
N THR A 74 10.54 -4.09 -5.02
CA THR A 74 11.60 -5.02 -5.37
C THR A 74 12.48 -4.47 -6.48
N ARG A 75 13.70 -5.00 -6.59
CA ARG A 75 14.61 -4.68 -7.72
C ARG A 75 13.95 -4.98 -9.07
N GLY A 76 13.18 -6.06 -9.17
CA GLY A 76 12.49 -6.45 -10.41
C GLY A 76 11.38 -5.49 -10.81
N GLU A 77 10.55 -5.05 -9.87
CA GLU A 77 9.51 -4.04 -10.12
C GLU A 77 10.14 -2.70 -10.52
N PHE A 78 11.21 -2.28 -9.84
CA PHE A 78 11.92 -1.06 -10.21
C PHE A 78 12.60 -1.17 -11.59
N ALA A 79 13.19 -2.32 -11.93
CA ALA A 79 13.76 -2.57 -13.25
C ALA A 79 12.70 -2.51 -14.36
N GLN A 80 11.49 -3.01 -14.09
CA GLN A 80 10.37 -2.89 -15.01
C GLN A 80 9.98 -1.42 -15.24
N PHE A 81 9.87 -0.62 -14.17
CA PHE A 81 9.65 0.82 -14.27
C PHE A 81 10.72 1.53 -15.13
N VAL A 82 11.99 1.22 -14.90
CA VAL A 82 13.10 1.80 -15.70
C VAL A 82 12.97 1.41 -17.17
N LYS A 83 12.70 0.13 -17.46
CA LYS A 83 12.54 -0.37 -18.83
C LYS A 83 11.37 0.29 -19.56
N GLU A 84 10.25 0.52 -18.88
CA GLU A 84 9.05 1.11 -19.49
C GLU A 84 9.15 2.61 -19.73
N THR A 85 9.83 3.32 -18.84
CA THR A 85 9.88 4.79 -18.86
C THR A 85 11.16 5.36 -19.45
N GLY A 86 12.23 4.56 -19.53
CA GLY A 86 13.57 5.03 -19.85
C GLY A 86 14.20 5.88 -18.73
N TYR A 87 13.72 5.74 -17.49
CA TYR A 87 14.25 6.46 -16.35
C TYR A 87 15.75 6.19 -16.16
N ASN A 88 16.56 7.24 -16.05
CA ASN A 88 17.97 7.11 -15.73
C ASN A 88 18.15 7.00 -14.22
N ALA A 89 18.41 5.79 -13.73
CA ALA A 89 18.58 5.50 -12.31
C ALA A 89 20.03 5.66 -11.81
N ASP A 90 20.93 6.27 -12.61
CA ASP A 90 22.34 6.56 -12.33
C ASP A 90 23.24 5.34 -11.98
N SER A 91 22.68 4.16 -11.70
CA SER A 91 23.39 2.92 -11.36
C SER A 91 22.60 1.66 -11.72
N ASP A 92 23.27 0.58 -12.10
CA ASP A 92 22.64 -0.70 -12.51
C ASP A 92 22.24 -1.60 -11.31
N CYS A 93 22.17 -1.06 -10.10
CA CYS A 93 21.81 -1.83 -8.89
C CYS A 93 20.41 -2.44 -8.94
N TYR A 94 19.62 -2.20 -9.99
CA TYR A 94 18.30 -2.81 -10.24
C TYR A 94 18.32 -3.92 -11.32
N ALA A 95 19.38 -4.03 -12.12
CA ALA A 95 19.49 -4.99 -13.22
C ALA A 95 19.75 -6.44 -12.76
#